data_AF-A0A916GGG7-F1
#
_entry.id   AF-A0A916GGG7-F1
#
_cell.length_a   1.000
_cell.length_b   1.000
_cell.length_c   1.000
_cell.angle_alpha   90.00
_cell.angle_beta   90.00
_cell.angle_gamma   90.00
#
_symmetry.space_group_name_H-M   'P 1'
#
loop_
_entity.id
_entity.type
_entity.pdbx_description
1 polymer ?
#
loop_
_entity_poly.entity_id
_entity_poly.type
_entity_poly.pdbx_seq_one_letter_code
_entity_poly.pdbx_strand_id
1 'polypeptide(L)'
;MKKRLALLLIVLSCYGVQAQTNTATPLPAEETAVEALPLSELSADLPQSRADDGGFVLGDPDAPITIIIFSDWACPHCQTYHEDIAPLLAEYLQTGQIKFEHRMLPTAGGAATVFAGAAAECADDMTEGGFWSSYFLLHDLSLTRNYDHYTITTTI
;
A
#
# COMPACT_ATOMS: atom_id res chain seq x y z
N MET A 1 -33.34 69.43 -32.80
CA MET A 1 -33.79 68.46 -31.78
C MET A 1 -32.79 67.31 -31.69
N LYS A 2 -32.20 67.19 -30.49
CA LYS A 2 -31.53 66.05 -29.81
C LYS A 2 -30.64 65.09 -30.62
N LYS A 3 -29.33 65.31 -30.44
CA LYS A 3 -28.20 64.43 -30.79
C LYS A 3 -28.06 63.30 -29.75
N ARG A 4 -27.47 62.21 -30.23
CA ARG A 4 -27.18 60.91 -29.59
C ARG A 4 -26.55 61.06 -28.20
N LEU A 5 -27.08 60.34 -27.20
CA LEU A 5 -26.53 60.27 -25.85
C LEU A 5 -26.29 58.81 -25.46
N ALA A 6 -25.01 58.46 -25.40
CA ALA A 6 -24.48 57.28 -24.73
C ALA A 6 -24.47 57.52 -23.23
N LEU A 7 -24.95 56.57 -22.42
CA LEU A 7 -24.46 56.32 -21.05
C LEU A 7 -25.17 55.08 -20.47
N LEU A 8 -24.59 53.90 -20.69
CA LEU A 8 -24.88 52.70 -19.90
C LEU A 8 -23.63 52.46 -19.05
N LEU A 9 -23.47 53.32 -18.05
CA LEU A 9 -22.48 53.19 -16.99
C LEU A 9 -23.10 52.44 -15.81
N ILE A 10 -22.22 51.77 -15.07
CA ILE A 10 -22.41 51.15 -13.75
C ILE A 10 -22.79 49.65 -13.79
N VAL A 11 -21.90 48.84 -14.37
CA VAL A 11 -21.63 47.48 -13.87
C VAL A 11 -20.20 47.51 -13.30
N LEU A 12 -20.03 48.15 -12.15
CA LEU A 12 -18.75 48.25 -11.44
C LEU A 12 -19.01 48.22 -9.94
N SER A 13 -18.99 47.03 -9.31
CA SER A 13 -18.70 46.86 -7.87
C SER A 13 -18.85 45.42 -7.35
N CYS A 14 -18.56 44.38 -8.14
CA CYS A 14 -18.50 43.03 -7.58
C CYS A 14 -17.17 42.35 -7.94
N TYR A 15 -16.26 42.41 -6.97
CA TYR A 15 -15.24 41.40 -6.70
C TYR A 15 -14.12 41.24 -7.73
N GLY A 16 -13.14 42.13 -7.63
CA GLY A 16 -11.76 41.80 -7.98
C GLY A 16 -11.18 40.85 -6.94
N VAL A 17 -11.16 39.55 -7.24
CA VAL A 17 -10.21 38.58 -6.68
C VAL A 17 -9.47 38.02 -7.88
N GLN A 18 -8.24 38.49 -8.11
CA GLN A 18 -7.36 37.93 -9.12
C GLN A 18 -6.91 36.55 -8.64
N ALA A 19 -7.37 35.49 -9.30
CA ALA A 19 -6.81 34.16 -9.15
C ALA A 19 -5.38 34.17 -9.72
N GLN A 20 -4.39 34.21 -8.85
CA GLN A 20 -3.00 34.07 -9.23
C GLN A 20 -2.73 32.59 -9.49
N THR A 21 -2.79 32.18 -10.76
CA THR A 21 -2.29 30.88 -11.19
C THR A 21 -0.78 30.92 -11.11
N ASN A 22 -0.23 30.45 -9.98
CA ASN A 22 1.18 30.14 -9.90
C ASN A 22 1.45 28.99 -10.89
N THR A 23 2.02 29.31 -12.05
CA THR A 23 2.58 28.32 -12.96
C THR A 23 3.85 27.79 -12.30
N ALA A 24 3.71 26.75 -11.48
CA ALA A 24 4.84 25.92 -11.12
C ALA A 24 5.35 25.25 -12.40
N THR A 25 6.59 25.54 -12.78
CA THR A 25 7.31 24.81 -13.82
C THR A 25 7.33 23.33 -13.42
N PRO A 26 6.77 22.41 -14.23
CA PRO A 26 6.91 20.99 -13.94
C PRO A 26 8.39 20.64 -13.94
N LEU A 27 8.85 20.03 -12.85
CA LEU A 27 10.15 19.37 -12.83
C LEU A 27 10.13 18.28 -13.92
N PRO A 28 11.23 18.05 -14.66
CA PRO A 28 11.28 16.97 -15.62
C PRO A 28 11.07 15.66 -14.86
N ALA A 29 9.93 15.01 -15.10
CA ALA A 29 9.72 13.63 -14.73
C ALA A 29 10.58 12.79 -15.68
N GLU A 30 11.82 12.52 -15.27
CA GLU A 30 12.53 11.35 -15.76
C GLU A 30 12.01 10.15 -14.95
N GLU A 31 10.77 9.78 -15.24
CA GLU A 31 10.13 8.57 -14.73
C GLU A 31 10.59 7.43 -15.63
N THR A 32 11.75 6.84 -15.30
CA THR A 32 12.05 5.49 -15.79
C THR A 32 11.09 4.55 -15.08
N ALA A 33 9.91 4.34 -15.67
CA ALA A 33 8.99 3.31 -15.26
C ALA A 33 9.67 1.95 -15.45
N VAL A 34 10.30 1.45 -14.38
CA VAL A 34 10.65 0.04 -14.27
C VAL A 34 9.30 -0.66 -14.14
N GLU A 35 8.98 -1.58 -15.06
CA GLU A 35 7.80 -2.41 -14.93
C GLU A 35 7.97 -3.25 -13.66
N ALA A 36 7.38 -2.81 -12.55
CA ALA A 36 7.56 -3.42 -11.24
C ALA A 36 6.94 -4.81 -11.28
N LEU A 37 7.76 -5.84 -11.08
CA LEU A 37 7.30 -7.21 -10.87
C LEU A 37 6.27 -7.21 -9.71
N PRO A 38 5.23 -8.07 -9.76
CA PRO A 38 4.33 -8.23 -8.63
C PRO A 38 5.13 -8.48 -7.35
N LEU A 39 4.78 -7.78 -6.27
CA LEU A 39 5.53 -7.87 -5.01
C LEU A 39 5.63 -9.32 -4.51
N SER A 40 4.62 -10.16 -4.80
CA SER A 40 4.64 -11.59 -4.49
C SER A 40 5.77 -12.34 -5.20
N GLU A 41 5.97 -12.09 -6.49
CA GLU A 41 7.06 -12.71 -7.26
C GLU A 41 8.41 -12.18 -6.82
N LEU A 42 8.53 -10.85 -6.67
CA LEU A 42 9.75 -10.21 -6.20
C LEU A 42 10.17 -10.73 -4.82
N SER A 43 9.21 -10.98 -3.92
CA SER A 43 9.50 -11.39 -2.54
C SER A 43 10.30 -12.68 -2.45
N ALA A 44 10.15 -13.60 -3.41
CA ALA A 44 10.84 -14.88 -3.41
C ALA A 44 12.36 -14.74 -3.57
N ASP A 45 12.82 -13.68 -4.24
CA ASP A 45 14.24 -13.43 -4.52
C ASP A 45 14.89 -12.43 -3.56
N LEU A 46 14.10 -11.76 -2.72
CA LEU A 46 14.60 -10.80 -1.74
C LEU A 46 15.08 -11.50 -0.46
N PRO A 47 16.06 -10.91 0.26
CA PRO A 47 16.42 -11.40 1.58
C PRO A 47 15.22 -11.38 2.52
N GLN A 48 15.08 -12.44 3.30
CA GLN A 48 14.00 -12.60 4.27
C GLN A 48 14.61 -12.92 5.64
N SER A 49 14.11 -12.27 6.68
CA SER A 49 14.65 -12.42 8.04
C SER A 49 13.60 -12.12 9.10
N ARG A 50 13.97 -12.26 10.38
CA ARG A 50 13.15 -11.88 11.53
C ARG A 50 13.81 -10.72 12.28
N ALA A 51 13.01 -9.76 12.72
CA ALA A 51 13.43 -8.78 13.71
C ALA A 51 13.62 -9.47 15.08
N ASP A 52 14.40 -8.86 15.98
CA ASP A 52 14.72 -9.43 17.30
C ASP A 52 13.47 -9.74 18.16
N ASP A 53 12.38 -9.00 17.94
CA ASP A 53 11.09 -9.17 18.63
C ASP A 53 10.07 -9.98 17.81
N GLY A 54 10.50 -10.63 16.73
CA GLY A 54 9.73 -11.60 15.97
C GLY A 54 9.00 -11.07 14.74
N GLY A 55 9.13 -9.78 14.39
CA GLY A 55 8.58 -9.24 13.13
C GLY A 55 9.19 -9.90 11.89
N PHE A 56 8.41 -10.04 10.82
CA PHE A 56 8.87 -10.65 9.57
C PHE A 56 9.38 -9.60 8.62
N VAL A 57 10.64 -9.71 8.21
CA VAL A 57 11.34 -8.70 7.41
C VAL A 57 11.57 -9.23 5.98
N LEU A 58 11.33 -8.38 5.00
CA LEU A 58 11.59 -8.57 3.58
C LEU A 58 12.49 -7.44 3.06
N GLY A 59 13.50 -7.78 2.26
CA GLY A 59 14.44 -6.85 1.67
C GLY A 59 15.79 -6.82 2.40
N ASP A 60 16.66 -5.93 1.93
CA ASP A 60 18.04 -5.80 2.43
C ASP A 60 18.06 -5.47 3.94
N PRO A 61 18.68 -6.28 4.81
CA PRO A 61 18.78 -5.99 6.24
C PRO A 61 19.50 -4.67 6.54
N ASP A 62 20.38 -4.21 5.65
CA ASP A 62 21.14 -2.97 5.76
C ASP A 62 20.42 -1.77 5.10
N ALA A 63 19.20 -1.96 4.57
CA ALA A 63 18.43 -0.87 3.98
C ALA A 63 18.25 0.30 4.96
N PRO A 64 18.45 1.56 4.50
CA PRO A 64 18.48 2.73 5.39
C PRO A 64 17.12 3.08 6.00
N ILE A 65 16.02 2.56 5.44
CA ILE A 65 14.65 2.85 5.87
C ILE A 65 13.94 1.54 6.19
N THR A 66 13.26 1.49 7.33
CA THR A 66 12.40 0.36 7.71
C THR A 66 10.94 0.82 7.71
N ILE A 67 10.10 0.13 6.94
CA ILE A 67 8.64 0.31 6.97
C ILE A 67 8.06 -0.83 7.80
N ILE A 68 7.53 -0.51 8.98
CA ILE A 68 6.88 -1.50 9.85
C ILE A 68 5.37 -1.36 9.71
N ILE A 69 4.70 -2.43 9.28
CA ILE A 69 3.24 -2.49 9.21
C ILE A 69 2.70 -3.42 10.29
N PHE A 70 1.67 -2.94 10.99
CA PHE A 70 0.81 -3.76 11.83
C PHE A 70 -0.52 -3.93 11.09
N SER A 71 -0.85 -5.16 10.71
CA SER A 71 -1.97 -5.43 9.81
C SER A 71 -2.84 -6.59 10.30
N ASP A 72 -4.08 -6.63 9.82
CA ASP A 72 -5.01 -7.75 9.92
C ASP A 72 -5.57 -8.07 8.53
N TRP A 73 -5.39 -9.30 8.03
CA TRP A 73 -5.92 -9.70 6.73
C TRP A 73 -7.46 -9.57 6.65
N ALA A 74 -8.17 -9.69 7.77
CA ALA A 74 -9.62 -9.50 7.81
C ALA A 74 -10.05 -8.02 7.89
N CYS A 75 -9.12 -7.08 8.06
CA CYS A 75 -9.44 -5.66 8.16
C CYS A 75 -9.60 -5.05 6.74
N PRO A 76 -10.75 -4.45 6.41
CA PRO A 76 -10.97 -3.86 5.08
C PRO A 76 -9.98 -2.75 4.73
N HIS A 77 -9.56 -1.95 5.72
CA HIS A 77 -8.57 -0.89 5.49
C HIS A 77 -7.18 -1.44 5.21
N CYS A 78 -6.81 -2.57 5.84
CA CYS A 78 -5.55 -3.25 5.58
C CYS A 78 -5.51 -3.87 4.17
N GLN A 79 -6.65 -4.38 3.70
CA GLN A 79 -6.80 -4.90 2.33
C GLN A 79 -6.58 -3.80 1.29
N THR A 80 -7.28 -2.67 1.41
CA THR A 80 -7.10 -1.52 0.51
C THR A 80 -5.66 -1.01 0.53
N TYR A 81 -5.09 -0.83 1.73
CA TYR A 81 -3.69 -0.42 1.87
C TYR A 81 -2.76 -1.36 1.13
N HIS A 82 -2.89 -2.68 1.31
CA HIS A 82 -2.03 -3.68 0.67
C HIS A 82 -2.02 -3.53 -0.85
N GLU A 83 -3.19 -3.41 -1.47
CA GLU A 83 -3.31 -3.21 -2.93
C GLU A 83 -2.67 -1.90 -3.39
N ASP A 84 -2.94 -0.81 -2.67
CA ASP A 84 -2.46 0.53 -3.04
C ASP A 84 -0.94 0.67 -2.94
N ILE A 85 -0.33 0.02 -1.95
CA ILE A 85 1.10 0.23 -1.64
C ILE A 85 2.02 -0.87 -2.14
N ALA A 86 1.50 -2.04 -2.53
CA ALA A 86 2.33 -3.15 -3.02
C ALA A 86 3.24 -2.78 -4.22
N PRO A 87 2.78 -2.02 -5.24
CA PRO A 87 3.66 -1.60 -6.34
C PRO A 87 4.81 -0.71 -5.85
N LEU A 88 4.50 0.21 -4.92
CA LEU A 88 5.48 1.12 -4.35
C LEU A 88 6.53 0.36 -3.52
N LEU A 89 6.08 -0.59 -2.68
CA LEU A 89 7.00 -1.44 -1.94
C LEU A 89 7.92 -2.23 -2.87
N ALA A 90 7.39 -2.79 -3.96
CA ALA A 90 8.20 -3.55 -4.91
C ALA A 90 9.33 -2.69 -5.51
N GLU A 91 9.04 -1.47 -5.94
CA GLU A 91 10.02 -0.53 -6.48
C GLU A 91 11.14 -0.23 -5.47
N TYR A 92 10.78 0.11 -4.23
CA TYR A 92 11.78 0.51 -3.23
C TYR A 92 12.54 -0.68 -2.62
N LEU A 93 11.91 -1.86 -2.54
CA LEU A 93 12.59 -3.08 -2.11
C LEU A 93 13.61 -3.53 -3.16
N GLN A 94 13.25 -3.46 -4.45
CA GLN A 94 14.15 -3.84 -5.55
C GLN A 94 15.41 -2.96 -5.61
N THR A 95 15.28 -1.68 -5.25
CA THR A 95 16.41 -0.74 -5.18
C THR A 95 17.22 -0.85 -3.87
N GLY A 96 16.78 -1.66 -2.90
CA GLY A 96 17.43 -1.78 -1.58
C GLY A 96 17.27 -0.55 -0.68
N GLN A 97 16.40 0.40 -1.05
CA GLN A 97 16.21 1.63 -0.29
C GLN A 97 15.41 1.41 0.99
N ILE A 98 14.54 0.40 1.00
CA ILE A 98 13.74 0.02 2.16
C ILE A 98 13.93 -1.45 2.50
N LYS A 99 13.65 -1.78 3.76
CA LYS A 99 13.18 -3.09 4.19
C LYS A 99 11.77 -2.97 4.74
N PHE A 100 10.95 -3.97 4.48
CA PHE A 100 9.57 -4.02 4.87
C PHE A 100 9.37 -5.06 5.97
N GLU A 101 8.75 -4.65 7.06
CA GLU A 101 8.50 -5.51 8.21
C GLU A 101 7.00 -5.65 8.46
N HIS A 102 6.50 -6.88 8.44
CA HIS A 102 5.12 -7.19 8.74
C HIS A 102 4.96 -7.74 10.15
N ARG A 103 3.96 -7.23 10.87
CA ARG A 103 3.54 -7.70 12.18
C ARG A 103 2.03 -7.96 12.19
N MET A 104 1.65 -9.18 12.53
CA MET A 104 0.24 -9.54 12.66
C MET A 104 -0.38 -8.83 13.87
N LEU A 105 -1.48 -8.10 13.65
CA LEU A 105 -2.23 -7.42 14.70
C LEU A 105 -3.73 -7.78 14.60
N PRO A 106 -4.20 -8.81 15.33
CA PRO A 106 -5.58 -9.29 15.26
C PRO A 106 -6.58 -8.25 15.78
N THR A 107 -7.34 -7.62 14.88
CA THR A 107 -8.26 -6.50 15.20
C THR A 107 -9.64 -6.64 14.59
N ALA A 108 -9.81 -7.37 13.49
CA ALA A 108 -11.04 -7.44 12.71
C ALA A 108 -11.62 -8.86 12.61
N GLY A 109 -10.80 -9.90 12.42
CA GLY A 109 -11.28 -11.27 12.15
C GLY A 109 -11.47 -12.16 13.39
N GLY A 110 -11.19 -11.64 14.58
CA GLY A 110 -11.30 -12.38 15.85
C GLY A 110 -10.43 -13.64 15.86
N ALA A 111 -11.02 -14.78 16.28
CA ALA A 111 -10.32 -16.07 16.33
C ALA A 111 -9.74 -16.52 14.99
N ALA A 112 -10.39 -16.18 13.88
CA ALA A 112 -9.89 -16.51 12.55
C ALA A 112 -8.54 -15.82 12.29
N THR A 113 -8.40 -14.53 12.59
CA THR A 113 -7.12 -13.82 12.38
C THR A 113 -6.02 -14.39 13.26
N VAL A 114 -6.33 -14.74 14.51
CA VAL A 114 -5.36 -15.40 15.40
C VAL A 114 -4.89 -16.73 14.80
N PHE A 115 -5.81 -17.52 14.26
CA PHE A 115 -5.47 -18.78 13.58
C PHE A 115 -4.64 -18.54 12.31
N ALA A 116 -5.00 -17.56 11.48
CA ALA A 116 -4.25 -17.22 10.28
C ALA A 116 -2.82 -16.75 10.61
N GLY A 117 -2.66 -15.93 11.66
CA GLY A 117 -1.35 -15.50 12.14
C GLY A 117 -0.50 -16.69 12.60
N ALA A 118 -1.08 -17.58 13.41
CA ALA A 118 -0.40 -18.80 13.84
C ALA A 118 -0.05 -19.73 12.66
N ALA A 119 -0.92 -19.83 11.65
CA ALA A 119 -0.64 -20.62 10.46
C ALA A 119 0.52 -20.03 9.64
N ALA A 120 0.59 -18.70 9.50
CA ALA A 120 1.70 -18.03 8.83
C ALA A 120 3.04 -18.19 9.58
N GLU A 121 3.02 -18.16 10.91
CA GLU A 121 4.19 -18.49 11.74
C GLU A 121 4.63 -19.94 11.51
N CYS A 122 3.71 -20.91 11.56
CA CYS A 122 4.02 -22.31 11.28
C CYS A 122 4.59 -22.51 9.87
N ALA A 123 4.13 -21.75 8.88
CA ALA A 123 4.66 -21.84 7.52
C ALA A 123 6.13 -21.40 7.45
N ASP A 124 6.51 -20.35 8.19
CA ASP A 124 7.90 -19.88 8.33
C ASP A 124 8.81 -20.96 8.93
N ASP A 125 8.35 -21.63 10.00
CA ASP A 125 9.09 -22.71 10.66
C ASP A 125 9.30 -23.92 9.74
N MET A 126 8.37 -24.16 8.81
CA MET A 126 8.36 -25.34 7.95
C MET A 126 9.16 -25.16 6.65
N THR A 127 9.26 -23.95 6.12
CA THR A 127 9.87 -23.70 4.81
C THR A 127 10.42 -22.29 4.76
N GLU A 128 11.63 -22.14 4.21
CA GLU A 128 12.21 -20.82 3.94
C GLU A 128 11.26 -19.99 3.07
N GLY A 129 10.92 -18.79 3.54
CA GLY A 129 9.93 -17.92 2.93
C GLY A 129 8.48 -18.39 2.97
N GLY A 130 8.18 -19.37 3.81
CA GLY A 130 6.83 -19.84 4.08
C GLY A 130 5.92 -18.74 4.65
N PHE A 131 6.45 -17.83 5.47
CA PHE A 131 5.70 -16.67 5.93
C PHE A 131 5.23 -15.80 4.77
N TRP A 132 6.14 -15.35 3.90
CA TRP A 132 5.81 -14.42 2.82
C TRP A 132 4.88 -15.06 1.78
N SER A 133 5.08 -16.33 1.48
CA SER A 133 4.14 -17.12 0.67
C SER A 133 2.73 -17.13 1.29
N SER A 134 2.65 -17.34 2.61
CA SER A 134 1.38 -17.31 3.35
C SER A 134 0.78 -15.91 3.41
N TYR A 135 1.58 -14.87 3.55
CA TYR A 135 1.15 -13.47 3.59
C TYR A 135 0.40 -13.07 2.32
N PHE A 136 0.94 -13.37 1.13
CA PHE A 136 0.26 -13.07 -0.13
C PHE A 136 -0.99 -13.93 -0.33
N LEU A 137 -0.93 -15.22 0.02
CA LEU A 137 -2.09 -16.10 -0.04
C LEU A 137 -3.24 -15.62 0.87
N LEU A 138 -2.93 -15.22 2.11
CA LEU A 138 -3.93 -14.75 3.07
C LEU A 138 -4.54 -13.41 2.64
N HIS A 139 -3.75 -12.52 2.03
CA HIS A 139 -4.29 -11.31 1.41
C HIS A 139 -5.25 -11.66 0.26
N ASP A 140 -4.89 -12.54 -0.67
CA ASP A 140 -5.76 -12.95 -1.78
C ASP A 140 -7.08 -13.61 -1.29
N LEU A 141 -6.99 -14.53 -0.31
CA LEU A 141 -8.16 -15.15 0.31
C LEU A 141 -9.08 -14.14 0.99
N SER A 142 -8.50 -13.09 1.59
CA SER A 142 -9.26 -12.03 2.25
C SER A 142 -10.02 -11.14 1.26
N LEU A 143 -9.41 -10.85 0.10
CA LEU A 143 -9.99 -10.01 -0.96
C LEU A 143 -11.13 -10.73 -1.68
N THR A 144 -10.99 -12.04 -1.87
CA THR A 144 -12.03 -12.88 -2.50
C THR A 144 -13.22 -13.16 -1.57
N ARG A 145 -13.19 -12.68 -0.31
CA ARG A 145 -14.15 -13.00 0.76
C ARG A 145 -14.32 -14.49 1.02
N ASN A 146 -13.29 -15.28 0.71
CA ASN A 146 -13.24 -16.70 1.05
C ASN A 146 -12.84 -16.94 2.52
N TYR A 147 -12.75 -15.85 3.28
CA TYR A 147 -12.42 -15.79 4.69
C TYR A 147 -13.66 -15.38 5.50
N ASP A 148 -14.36 -16.36 6.06
CA ASP A 148 -15.38 -16.12 7.11
C ASP A 148 -14.83 -16.61 8.45
N HIS A 149 -15.39 -16.09 9.54
CA HIS A 149 -15.01 -16.34 10.93
C HIS A 149 -14.96 -17.84 11.32
N TYR A 150 -15.53 -18.72 10.49
CA TYR A 150 -15.62 -20.16 10.74
C TYR A 150 -14.96 -21.06 9.69
N THR A 151 -14.67 -20.58 8.47
CA THR A 151 -14.20 -21.42 7.37
C THR A 151 -13.39 -20.64 6.35
N ILE A 152 -12.23 -21.18 5.97
CA ILE A 152 -11.54 -20.81 4.73
C ILE A 152 -12.15 -21.67 3.63
N THR A 153 -12.90 -21.05 2.71
CA THR A 153 -13.48 -21.78 1.58
C THR A 153 -12.51 -21.72 0.42
N THR A 154 -11.68 -22.74 0.25
CA THR A 154 -10.89 -22.89 -0.98
C THR A 154 -11.83 -23.43 -2.07
N THR A 155 -12.23 -22.57 -3.01
CA THR A 155 -12.90 -23.05 -4.22
C THR A 155 -11.81 -23.66 -5.10
N ILE A 156 -11.76 -24.99 -5.14
CA ILE A 156 -10.88 -25.78 -6.03
C ILE A 156 -11.54 -25.88 -7.40
#